data_AF-A0A2E7SJY8-F1
#
_entry.id   AF-A0A2E7SJY8-F1
#
_cell.length_a   1.000
_cell.length_b   1.000
_cell.length_c   1.000
_cell.angle_alpha   90.00
_cell.angle_beta   90.00
_cell.angle_gamma   90.00
#
_symmetry.space_group_name_H-M   'P 1'
#
loop_
_entity.id
_entity.type
_entity.pdbx_description
1 polymer ?
#
loop_
_entity_poly.entity_id
_entity_poly.type
_entity_poly.pdbx_seq_one_letter_code
_entity_poly.pdbx_strand_id
1 'polypeptide(L)'
;MEILSELTNGVCGKIAYTSSSPFEIHHILCKLESVDTHPVFGNLTLPEKGEGPFPCVVACHGSRGWVKHQHEHIENWLKAGIAVFRIHSFESRDVVSVGEDQMSVTYAMMLCDSFEALKLLNTHPKIDSKKIAIAGWSLGGAVALYSAWSPISEILAPDGERFSAHLPIYPAAHIRPDVQRWENVPIKILHGDIDDYTPINLVHGLIDYTKEYADMEVIVYENSHHSFDSMEPITWSPNAIKLDSRTVQIDIDGNMWGEIEKGKKIPLNEPVERKLAFQYAMNIGAHFGGNKITRSRVMEDSKNILIELFNI
;
A
#
# COMPACT_ATOMS: atom_id res chain seq x y z
N MET A 1 6.23 -16.95 -19.51
CA MET A 1 5.10 -17.19 -18.60
C MET A 1 3.88 -16.56 -19.25
N GLU A 2 2.75 -17.25 -19.27
CA GLU A 2 1.51 -16.73 -19.85
C GLU A 2 0.99 -15.54 -19.04
N ILE A 3 0.49 -14.51 -19.73
CA ILE A 3 -0.15 -13.35 -19.12
C ILE A 3 -1.65 -13.65 -19.04
N LEU A 4 -2.21 -13.63 -17.84
CA LEU A 4 -3.60 -13.96 -17.57
C LEU A 4 -4.42 -12.70 -17.32
N SER A 5 -5.68 -12.73 -17.77
CA SER A 5 -6.70 -11.71 -17.50
C SER A 5 -7.82 -12.22 -16.57
N GLU A 6 -7.84 -13.53 -16.31
CA GLU A 6 -8.76 -14.18 -15.37
C GLU A 6 -8.12 -15.44 -14.78
N LEU A 7 -8.67 -15.93 -13.67
CA LEU A 7 -8.22 -17.11 -12.92
C LEU A 7 -9.35 -18.15 -12.74
N THR A 8 -10.31 -18.19 -13.67
CA THR A 8 -11.45 -19.12 -13.68
C THR A 8 -11.02 -20.59 -13.64
N ASN A 9 -9.82 -20.90 -14.14
CA ASN A 9 -9.20 -22.22 -14.12
C ASN A 9 -8.61 -22.63 -12.75
N GLY A 10 -8.64 -21.75 -11.75
CA GLY A 10 -8.15 -22.03 -10.40
C GLY A 10 -6.63 -22.12 -10.26
N VAL A 11 -5.88 -21.46 -11.15
CA VAL A 11 -4.41 -21.44 -11.08
C VAL A 11 -3.91 -20.70 -9.82
N CYS A 12 -2.92 -21.30 -9.17
CA CYS A 12 -2.24 -20.76 -7.99
C CYS A 12 -0.73 -20.68 -8.24
N GLY A 13 0.01 -20.08 -7.30
CA GLY A 13 1.45 -19.84 -7.43
C GLY A 13 1.72 -18.58 -8.26
N LYS A 14 2.79 -18.60 -9.07
CA LYS A 14 3.22 -17.45 -9.85
C LYS A 14 2.28 -17.17 -11.01
N ILE A 15 1.67 -15.99 -11.01
CA ILE A 15 0.67 -15.52 -11.98
C ILE A 15 1.20 -14.23 -12.61
N ALA A 16 1.29 -14.17 -13.93
CA ALA A 16 1.60 -12.94 -14.66
C ALA A 16 0.32 -12.27 -15.17
N TYR A 17 0.32 -10.95 -15.21
CA TYR A 17 -0.77 -10.12 -15.71
C TYR A 17 -0.24 -8.78 -16.22
N THR A 18 -1.01 -8.11 -17.08
CA THR A 18 -0.65 -6.78 -17.59
C THR A 18 -1.15 -5.72 -16.61
N SER A 19 -0.33 -4.72 -16.31
CA SER A 19 -0.69 -3.59 -15.46
C SER A 19 -0.22 -2.27 -16.06
N SER A 20 -0.97 -1.19 -15.83
CA SER A 20 -0.55 0.17 -16.21
C SER A 20 0.59 0.66 -15.32
N SER A 21 1.50 1.48 -15.85
CA SER A 21 2.64 2.04 -15.10
C SER A 21 2.59 3.57 -14.99
N PRO A 22 1.55 4.16 -14.36
CA PRO A 22 1.46 5.60 -14.13
C PRO A 22 2.53 6.07 -13.14
N PHE A 23 3.11 7.24 -13.38
CA PHE A 23 4.11 7.79 -12.47
C PHE A 23 3.51 8.34 -11.16
N GLU A 24 2.34 8.97 -11.23
CA GLU A 24 1.66 9.63 -10.08
C GLU A 24 0.17 9.32 -10.05
N ILE A 25 -0.50 9.59 -8.93
CA ILE A 25 -1.97 9.53 -8.86
C ILE A 25 -2.60 10.45 -9.92
N HIS A 26 -2.01 11.62 -10.20
CA HIS A 26 -2.41 12.47 -11.33
C HIS A 26 -2.56 11.69 -12.64
N HIS A 27 -1.64 10.78 -12.93
CA HIS A 27 -1.69 9.98 -14.15
C HIS A 27 -2.81 8.96 -14.12
N ILE A 28 -3.13 8.36 -12.96
CA ILE A 28 -4.31 7.51 -12.81
C ILE A 28 -5.58 8.32 -13.09
N LEU A 29 -5.71 9.50 -12.46
CA LEU A 29 -6.93 10.31 -12.52
C LEU A 29 -7.18 10.94 -13.91
N CYS A 30 -6.11 11.38 -14.57
CA CYS A 30 -6.22 12.28 -15.72
C CYS A 30 -5.72 11.66 -17.04
N LYS A 31 -4.86 10.64 -16.98
CA LYS A 31 -4.03 10.22 -18.13
C LYS A 31 -3.89 8.71 -18.27
N LEU A 32 -4.69 7.88 -17.59
CA LEU A 32 -4.46 6.44 -17.49
C LEU A 32 -4.38 5.75 -18.86
N GLU A 33 -5.23 6.13 -19.82
CA GLU A 33 -5.22 5.55 -21.18
C GLU A 33 -3.93 5.83 -21.98
N SER A 34 -3.14 6.81 -21.54
CA SER A 34 -1.90 7.22 -22.20
C SER A 34 -0.63 6.71 -21.54
N VAL A 35 -0.74 6.02 -20.39
CA VAL A 35 0.44 5.47 -19.70
C VAL A 35 0.81 4.11 -20.29
N ASP A 36 2.12 3.82 -20.29
CA ASP A 36 2.61 2.52 -20.73
C ASP A 36 2.11 1.39 -19.83
N THR A 37 1.86 0.23 -20.44
CA THR A 37 1.57 -1.00 -19.71
C THR A 37 2.83 -1.86 -19.57
N HIS A 38 2.94 -2.57 -18.47
CA HIS A 38 4.07 -3.44 -18.15
C HIS A 38 3.57 -4.81 -17.63
N PRO A 39 4.19 -5.93 -18.03
CA PRO A 39 3.88 -7.22 -17.43
C PRO A 39 4.36 -7.27 -15.98
N VAL A 40 3.44 -7.60 -15.07
CA VAL A 40 3.70 -7.76 -13.64
C VAL A 40 3.39 -9.20 -13.24
N PHE A 41 3.98 -9.67 -12.15
CA PHE A 41 3.59 -10.95 -11.56
C PHE A 41 3.29 -10.83 -10.07
N GLY A 42 2.48 -11.78 -9.60
CA GLY A 42 2.24 -12.03 -8.18
C GLY A 42 2.28 -13.53 -7.88
N ASN A 43 2.25 -13.88 -6.59
CA ASN A 43 2.15 -15.26 -6.15
C ASN A 43 0.88 -15.45 -5.31
N LEU A 44 -0.09 -16.22 -5.82
CA LEU A 44 -1.25 -16.65 -5.05
C LEU A 44 -0.90 -17.89 -4.22
N THR A 45 -1.00 -17.78 -2.91
CA THR A 45 -0.81 -18.90 -1.97
C THR A 45 -2.12 -19.13 -1.22
N LEU A 46 -2.63 -20.36 -1.25
CA LEU A 46 -3.81 -20.77 -0.50
C LEU A 46 -3.42 -21.35 0.87
N PRO A 47 -4.30 -21.28 1.88
CA PRO A 47 -4.10 -22.00 3.14
C PRO A 47 -3.97 -23.51 2.91
N GLU A 48 -3.14 -24.18 3.73
CA GLU A 48 -2.97 -25.64 3.68
C GLU A 48 -4.22 -26.41 4.11
N LYS A 49 -5.10 -25.78 4.90
CA LYS A 49 -6.31 -26.37 5.47
C LYS A 49 -7.54 -25.61 4.98
N GLY A 50 -8.63 -26.35 4.76
CA GLY A 50 -9.90 -25.83 4.26
C GLY A 50 -10.09 -26.10 2.78
N GLU A 51 -11.34 -26.06 2.32
CA GLU A 51 -11.71 -26.31 0.91
C GLU A 51 -11.94 -25.02 0.12
N GLY A 52 -12.07 -23.89 0.82
CA GLY A 52 -12.44 -22.59 0.26
C GLY A 52 -13.97 -22.43 0.08
N PRO A 53 -14.42 -21.35 -0.57
CA PRO A 53 -13.59 -20.21 -1.00
C PRO A 53 -12.96 -19.50 0.21
N PHE A 54 -11.69 -19.08 0.06
CA PHE A 54 -10.92 -18.45 1.13
C PHE A 54 -11.04 -16.94 1.06
N PRO A 55 -11.09 -16.21 2.20
CA PRO A 55 -10.75 -14.80 2.18
C PRO A 55 -9.30 -14.63 1.72
N CYS A 56 -8.99 -13.50 1.09
CA CYS A 56 -7.69 -13.25 0.50
C CYS A 56 -7.15 -11.87 0.88
N VAL A 57 -5.84 -11.78 1.10
CA VAL A 57 -5.13 -10.51 1.23
C VAL A 57 -4.23 -10.29 0.03
N VAL A 58 -4.45 -9.19 -0.67
CA VAL A 58 -3.48 -8.64 -1.62
C VAL A 58 -2.39 -7.92 -0.82
N ALA A 59 -1.16 -8.43 -0.87
CA ALA A 59 -0.06 -7.94 -0.04
C ALA A 59 0.96 -7.13 -0.86
N CYS A 60 1.28 -5.92 -0.38
CA CYS A 60 2.17 -4.95 -1.04
C CYS A 60 3.42 -4.66 -0.19
N HIS A 61 4.61 -4.94 -0.73
CA HIS A 61 5.87 -4.74 -0.02
C HIS A 61 6.25 -3.24 0.16
N GLY A 62 7.21 -2.97 1.04
CA GLY A 62 7.79 -1.64 1.24
C GLY A 62 8.89 -1.26 0.25
N SER A 63 9.57 -0.15 0.51
CA SER A 63 10.60 0.42 -0.40
C SER A 63 11.87 -0.45 -0.56
N ARG A 64 12.03 -1.52 0.22
CA ARG A 64 13.15 -2.48 0.15
C ARG A 64 12.78 -3.79 -0.59
N GLY A 65 11.64 -3.83 -1.27
CA GLY A 65 11.08 -5.10 -1.77
C GLY A 65 10.59 -5.99 -0.64
N TRP A 66 10.42 -7.28 -0.93
CA TRP A 66 10.01 -8.28 0.06
C TRP A 66 11.13 -8.59 1.05
N VAL A 67 10.82 -8.46 2.34
CA VAL A 67 11.77 -8.71 3.45
C VAL A 67 11.16 -9.66 4.49
N LYS A 68 12.00 -10.20 5.37
CA LYS A 68 11.67 -11.34 6.24
C LYS A 68 10.41 -11.13 7.10
N HIS A 69 10.25 -9.98 7.74
CA HIS A 69 9.10 -9.73 8.62
C HIS A 69 7.76 -9.77 7.88
N GLN A 70 7.73 -9.29 6.63
CA GLN A 70 6.53 -9.35 5.79
C GLN A 70 6.15 -10.80 5.46
N HIS A 71 7.16 -11.66 5.24
CA HIS A 71 6.92 -13.09 5.04
C HIS A 71 6.32 -13.75 6.29
N GLU A 72 6.79 -13.36 7.48
CA GLU A 72 6.28 -13.89 8.75
C GLU A 72 4.82 -13.48 8.99
N HIS A 73 4.42 -12.25 8.64
CA HIS A 73 3.00 -11.85 8.61
C HIS A 73 2.18 -12.75 7.67
N ILE A 74 2.65 -12.93 6.43
CA ILE A 74 1.98 -13.76 5.42
C ILE A 74 1.80 -15.21 5.90
N GLU A 75 2.83 -15.81 6.51
CA GLU A 75 2.73 -17.15 7.08
C GLU A 75 1.67 -17.24 8.18
N ASN A 76 1.56 -16.22 9.03
CA ASN A 76 0.56 -16.18 10.09
C ASN A 76 -0.87 -16.07 9.50
N TRP A 77 -1.06 -15.28 8.45
CA TRP A 77 -2.34 -15.15 7.76
C TRP A 77 -2.74 -16.48 7.07
N LEU A 78 -1.80 -17.13 6.38
CA LEU A 78 -2.02 -18.45 5.76
C LEU A 78 -2.41 -19.50 6.80
N LYS A 79 -1.72 -19.54 7.95
CA LYS A 79 -2.05 -20.44 9.08
C LYS A 79 -3.42 -20.14 9.69
N ALA A 80 -3.88 -18.90 9.59
CA ALA A 80 -5.21 -18.47 10.02
C ALA A 80 -6.32 -18.73 9.00
N GLY A 81 -6.03 -19.39 7.87
CA GLY A 81 -7.05 -19.70 6.85
C GLY A 81 -7.30 -18.58 5.84
N ILE A 82 -6.38 -17.61 5.73
CA ILE A 82 -6.47 -16.48 4.82
C ILE A 82 -5.48 -16.70 3.66
N ALA A 83 -5.98 -16.73 2.42
CA ALA A 83 -5.16 -16.76 1.23
C ALA A 83 -4.38 -15.45 1.06
N VAL A 84 -3.24 -15.50 0.38
CA VAL A 84 -2.43 -14.31 0.12
C VAL A 84 -2.03 -14.24 -1.33
N PHE A 85 -2.30 -13.09 -1.96
CA PHE A 85 -1.73 -12.74 -3.25
C PHE A 85 -0.58 -11.75 -3.03
N ARG A 86 0.65 -12.25 -3.16
CA ARG A 86 1.88 -11.47 -2.96
C ARG A 86 2.29 -10.79 -4.26
N ILE A 87 2.17 -9.46 -4.36
CA ILE A 87 2.54 -8.71 -5.58
C ILE A 87 4.05 -8.51 -5.65
N HIS A 88 4.63 -8.63 -6.86
CA HIS A 88 6.06 -8.41 -7.12
C HIS A 88 6.31 -7.20 -8.04
N SER A 89 5.82 -6.01 -7.65
CA SER A 89 5.91 -4.80 -8.47
C SER A 89 7.34 -4.39 -8.83
N PHE A 90 8.29 -4.56 -7.90
CA PHE A 90 9.70 -4.20 -8.09
C PHE A 90 10.43 -5.23 -8.95
N GLU A 91 10.35 -6.52 -8.59
CA GLU A 91 11.00 -7.60 -9.35
C GLU A 91 10.45 -7.70 -10.78
N SER A 92 9.18 -7.32 -11.00
CA SER A 92 8.61 -7.27 -12.36
C SER A 92 9.27 -6.19 -13.22
N ARG A 93 9.86 -5.16 -12.61
CA ARG A 93 10.47 -3.98 -13.26
C ARG A 93 11.99 -3.96 -13.08
N ASP A 94 12.61 -5.08 -12.69
CA ASP A 94 14.05 -5.21 -12.41
C ASP A 94 14.59 -4.20 -11.37
N VAL A 95 13.72 -3.80 -10.44
CA VAL A 95 14.07 -2.90 -9.33
C VAL A 95 14.25 -3.72 -8.05
N VAL A 96 15.25 -3.37 -7.23
CA VAL A 96 15.51 -4.04 -5.94
C VAL A 96 14.98 -3.23 -4.77
N SER A 97 15.19 -1.91 -4.79
CA SER A 97 14.83 -0.99 -3.72
C SER A 97 14.66 0.42 -4.28
N VAL A 98 13.75 1.19 -3.69
CA VAL A 98 13.50 2.61 -4.01
C VAL A 98 13.70 3.50 -2.79
N GLY A 99 14.25 2.99 -1.68
CA GLY A 99 14.40 3.75 -0.44
C GLY A 99 15.19 5.06 -0.58
N GLU A 100 16.09 5.13 -1.57
CA GLU A 100 16.95 6.29 -1.86
C GLU A 100 16.57 7.04 -3.15
N ASP A 101 15.59 6.55 -3.93
CA ASP A 101 15.14 7.21 -5.16
C ASP A 101 13.65 7.61 -5.14
N GLN A 102 12.77 6.77 -4.57
CA GLN A 102 11.30 6.92 -4.52
C GLN A 102 10.64 7.29 -5.87
N MET A 103 11.26 6.89 -6.99
CA MET A 103 10.93 7.35 -8.34
C MET A 103 10.85 6.20 -9.35
N SER A 104 11.65 5.13 -9.19
CA SER A 104 11.77 4.06 -10.18
C SER A 104 10.57 3.12 -10.21
N VAL A 105 9.95 2.86 -9.06
CA VAL A 105 8.61 2.28 -8.94
C VAL A 105 7.83 3.07 -7.91
N THR A 106 6.68 3.61 -8.32
CA THR A 106 5.89 4.52 -7.50
C THR A 106 4.69 3.79 -6.89
N TYR A 107 4.12 4.36 -5.82
CA TYR A 107 2.89 3.81 -5.24
C TYR A 107 1.71 3.88 -6.24
N ALA A 108 1.73 4.78 -7.23
CA ALA A 108 0.75 4.82 -8.31
C ALA A 108 0.84 3.57 -9.22
N MET A 109 2.04 3.15 -9.60
CA MET A 109 2.24 1.88 -10.32
C MET A 109 1.76 0.69 -9.48
N MET A 110 2.10 0.68 -8.19
CA MET A 110 1.71 -0.41 -7.29
C MET A 110 0.20 -0.44 -7.02
N LEU A 111 -0.50 0.70 -7.06
CA LEU A 111 -1.97 0.77 -7.02
C LEU A 111 -2.56 0.05 -8.24
N CYS A 112 -2.11 0.37 -9.46
CA CYS A 112 -2.54 -0.35 -10.66
C CYS A 112 -2.30 -1.85 -10.55
N ASP A 113 -1.08 -2.26 -10.15
CA ASP A 113 -0.74 -3.68 -9.97
C ASP A 113 -1.71 -4.36 -8.97
N SER A 114 -2.10 -3.65 -7.91
CA SER A 114 -3.00 -4.18 -6.87
C SER A 114 -4.44 -4.33 -7.34
N PHE A 115 -4.95 -3.39 -8.14
CA PHE A 115 -6.30 -3.48 -8.69
C PHE A 115 -6.40 -4.53 -9.80
N GLU A 116 -5.36 -4.74 -10.61
CA GLU A 116 -5.31 -5.87 -11.54
C GLU A 116 -5.32 -7.22 -10.80
N ALA A 117 -4.55 -7.33 -9.71
CA ALA A 117 -4.61 -8.51 -8.85
C ALA A 117 -6.01 -8.71 -8.23
N LEU A 118 -6.68 -7.64 -7.79
CA LEU A 118 -8.05 -7.70 -7.28
C LEU A 118 -9.03 -8.26 -8.33
N LYS A 119 -8.98 -7.76 -9.57
CA LYS A 119 -9.83 -8.25 -10.68
C LYS A 119 -9.59 -9.73 -10.97
N LEU A 120 -8.33 -10.16 -11.04
CA LEU A 120 -7.98 -11.57 -11.20
C LEU A 120 -8.55 -12.44 -10.08
N LEU A 121 -8.36 -12.04 -8.82
CA LEU A 121 -8.83 -12.79 -7.65
C LEU A 121 -10.35 -12.92 -7.60
N ASN A 122 -11.08 -11.90 -8.07
CA ASN A 122 -12.55 -11.93 -8.15
C ASN A 122 -13.07 -13.07 -9.05
N THR A 123 -12.25 -13.58 -9.97
CA THR A 123 -12.61 -14.68 -10.88
C THR A 123 -12.17 -16.07 -10.38
N HIS A 124 -11.34 -16.14 -9.33
CA HIS A 124 -10.73 -17.39 -8.90
C HIS A 124 -11.71 -18.25 -8.07
N PRO A 125 -11.99 -19.52 -8.45
CA PRO A 125 -13.04 -20.33 -7.82
C PRO A 125 -12.81 -20.67 -6.33
N LYS A 126 -11.57 -20.60 -5.87
CA LYS A 126 -11.22 -20.79 -4.44
C LYS A 126 -11.06 -19.51 -3.63
N ILE A 127 -11.31 -18.33 -4.20
CA ILE A 127 -11.24 -17.06 -3.47
C ILE A 127 -12.66 -16.52 -3.29
N ASP A 128 -12.99 -16.09 -2.08
CA ASP A 128 -14.25 -15.41 -1.81
C ASP A 128 -14.11 -13.96 -2.29
N SER A 129 -14.71 -13.65 -3.43
CA SER A 129 -14.66 -12.33 -4.05
C SER A 129 -15.20 -11.20 -3.16
N LYS A 130 -16.01 -11.53 -2.14
CA LYS A 130 -16.52 -10.55 -1.18
C LYS A 130 -15.58 -10.31 0.00
N LYS A 131 -14.51 -11.09 0.12
CA LYS A 131 -13.56 -11.06 1.23
C LYS A 131 -12.12 -10.95 0.73
N ILE A 132 -11.86 -9.95 -0.11
CA ILE A 132 -10.51 -9.62 -0.58
C ILE A 132 -10.09 -8.32 0.10
N ALA A 133 -9.15 -8.37 1.04
CA ALA A 133 -8.55 -7.19 1.65
C ALA A 133 -7.22 -6.83 0.97
N ILE A 134 -6.70 -5.65 1.28
CA ILE A 134 -5.35 -5.23 0.91
C ILE A 134 -4.54 -4.87 2.15
N ALA A 135 -3.29 -5.32 2.20
CA ALA A 135 -2.34 -4.99 3.25
C ALA A 135 -1.01 -4.56 2.65
N GLY A 136 -0.28 -3.71 3.34
CA GLY A 136 1.06 -3.35 2.90
C GLY A 136 1.85 -2.53 3.89
N TRP A 137 3.16 -2.46 3.63
CA TRP A 137 4.14 -1.86 4.54
C TRP A 137 4.79 -0.63 3.91
N SER A 138 4.94 0.47 4.65
CA SER A 138 5.65 1.68 4.17
C SER A 138 5.08 2.20 2.84
N LEU A 139 5.83 2.11 1.75
CA LEU A 139 5.35 2.38 0.38
C LEU A 139 4.11 1.55 0.04
N GLY A 140 4.12 0.24 0.27
CA GLY A 140 2.95 -0.62 0.12
C GLY A 140 1.84 -0.32 1.13
N GLY A 141 2.19 0.29 2.27
CA GLY A 141 1.21 0.81 3.22
C GLY A 141 0.45 1.99 2.64
N ALA A 142 1.12 2.89 1.92
CA ALA A 142 0.45 3.95 1.18
C ALA A 142 -0.47 3.40 0.08
N VAL A 143 -0.05 2.33 -0.61
CA VAL A 143 -0.89 1.63 -1.59
C VAL A 143 -2.15 1.06 -0.93
N ALA A 144 -2.00 0.34 0.20
CA ALA A 144 -3.12 -0.20 0.95
C ALA A 144 -4.06 0.90 1.48
N LEU A 145 -3.52 2.05 1.88
CA LEU A 145 -4.30 3.18 2.40
C LEU A 145 -5.09 3.89 1.29
N TYR A 146 -4.41 4.32 0.22
CA TYR A 146 -5.03 5.14 -0.82
C TYR A 146 -5.84 4.34 -1.85
N SER A 147 -5.75 3.00 -1.86
CA SER A 147 -6.68 2.17 -2.63
C SER A 147 -8.12 2.26 -2.14
N ALA A 148 -8.35 2.77 -0.92
CA ALA A 148 -9.69 3.06 -0.40
C ALA A 148 -10.26 4.39 -0.90
N TRP A 149 -9.50 5.21 -1.62
CA TRP A 149 -9.99 6.48 -2.14
C TRP A 149 -10.77 6.25 -3.44
N SER A 150 -12.08 6.56 -3.43
CA SER A 150 -13.00 6.13 -4.48
C SER A 150 -12.65 6.61 -5.90
N PRO A 151 -12.13 7.83 -6.13
CA PRO A 151 -11.67 8.23 -7.46
C PRO A 151 -10.60 7.30 -8.07
N ILE A 152 -9.73 6.69 -7.26
CA ILE A 152 -8.75 5.71 -7.74
C ILE A 152 -9.44 4.37 -8.00
N SER A 153 -10.25 3.87 -7.07
CA SER A 153 -10.88 2.56 -7.18
C SER A 153 -11.87 2.48 -8.36
N GLU A 154 -12.59 3.57 -8.64
CA GLU A 154 -13.53 3.68 -9.76
C GLU A 154 -12.84 3.62 -11.12
N ILE A 155 -11.67 4.25 -11.23
CA ILE A 155 -10.89 4.24 -12.47
C ILE A 155 -10.21 2.89 -12.68
N LEU A 156 -9.63 2.30 -11.63
CA LEU A 156 -8.83 1.07 -11.75
C LEU A 156 -9.67 -0.22 -11.75
N ALA A 157 -10.88 -0.18 -11.20
CA ALA A 157 -11.86 -1.27 -11.20
C ALA A 157 -13.26 -0.73 -11.56
N PRO A 158 -13.50 -0.39 -12.85
CA PRO A 158 -14.75 0.22 -13.30
C PRO A 158 -15.95 -0.74 -13.23
N ASP A 159 -15.71 -2.04 -13.19
CA ASP A 159 -16.76 -3.07 -13.08
C ASP A 159 -17.22 -3.31 -11.62
N GLY A 160 -16.65 -2.56 -10.68
CA GLY A 160 -17.12 -2.48 -9.29
C GLY A 160 -16.37 -3.35 -8.29
N GLU A 161 -15.25 -3.99 -8.68
CA GLU A 161 -14.41 -4.72 -7.73
C GLU A 161 -13.82 -3.77 -6.69
N ARG A 162 -13.95 -4.11 -5.41
CA ARG A 162 -13.41 -3.33 -4.29
C ARG A 162 -12.74 -4.24 -3.28
N PHE A 163 -11.77 -3.69 -2.56
CA PHE A 163 -11.25 -4.36 -1.37
C PHE A 163 -12.29 -4.28 -0.25
N SER A 164 -12.50 -5.38 0.47
CA SER A 164 -13.45 -5.46 1.57
C SER A 164 -12.92 -4.84 2.88
N ALA A 165 -11.61 -4.63 2.97
CA ALA A 165 -10.94 -3.94 4.08
C ALA A 165 -9.49 -3.57 3.72
N HIS A 166 -8.90 -2.66 4.48
CA HIS A 166 -7.54 -2.15 4.28
C HIS A 166 -6.72 -2.26 5.57
N LEU A 167 -5.51 -2.81 5.47
CA LEU A 167 -4.54 -2.94 6.57
C LEU A 167 -3.19 -2.25 6.22
N PRO A 168 -3.11 -0.91 6.28
CA PRO A 168 -1.84 -0.20 6.12
C PRO A 168 -0.95 -0.37 7.35
N ILE A 169 0.32 -0.71 7.14
CA ILE A 169 1.32 -0.84 8.20
C ILE A 169 2.41 0.23 7.96
N TYR A 170 2.52 1.17 8.91
CA TYR A 170 3.34 2.40 8.86
C TYR A 170 3.32 3.12 7.50
N PRO A 171 2.13 3.51 6.98
CA PRO A 171 1.99 4.11 5.66
C PRO A 171 2.53 5.53 5.56
N ALA A 172 2.94 5.92 4.35
CA ALA A 172 3.14 7.33 4.00
C ALA A 172 1.80 8.09 3.82
N ALA A 173 1.16 8.47 4.93
CA ALA A 173 -0.18 9.09 4.99
C ALA A 173 -0.21 10.62 4.68
N HIS A 174 0.59 11.09 3.72
CA HIS A 174 0.82 12.51 3.42
C HIS A 174 -0.14 13.18 2.42
N ILE A 175 -0.99 12.43 1.73
CA ILE A 175 -1.86 12.94 0.66
C ILE A 175 -3.19 13.45 1.24
N ARG A 176 -3.68 14.56 0.72
CA ARG A 176 -4.94 15.23 1.10
C ARG A 176 -5.72 15.57 -0.17
N PRO A 177 -6.63 14.70 -0.62
CA PRO A 177 -7.46 15.01 -1.78
C PRO A 177 -8.58 15.99 -1.42
N ASP A 178 -8.95 16.89 -2.32
CA ASP A 178 -10.13 17.76 -2.18
C ASP A 178 -11.43 16.93 -2.27
N VAL A 179 -11.43 15.90 -3.11
CA VAL A 179 -12.56 14.97 -3.24
C VAL A 179 -12.57 13.99 -2.05
N GLN A 180 -13.44 14.25 -1.08
CA GLN A 180 -13.61 13.43 0.12
C GLN A 180 -14.59 12.26 -0.09
N ARG A 181 -14.28 11.37 -1.03
CA ARG A 181 -15.02 10.11 -1.24
C ARG A 181 -14.11 8.92 -1.01
N TRP A 182 -14.47 8.10 -0.03
CA TRP A 182 -13.75 6.91 0.35
C TRP A 182 -14.70 5.71 0.37
N GLU A 183 -14.16 4.52 0.13
CA GLU A 183 -14.91 3.28 0.25
C GLU A 183 -15.42 3.13 1.69
N ASN A 184 -16.68 2.71 1.83
CA ASN A 184 -17.31 2.50 3.14
C ASN A 184 -16.96 1.12 3.70
N VAL A 185 -15.67 0.89 3.89
CA VAL A 185 -15.08 -0.34 4.45
C VAL A 185 -14.00 0.02 5.48
N PRO A 186 -13.71 -0.87 6.45
CA PRO A 186 -12.76 -0.54 7.50
C PRO A 186 -11.32 -0.37 6.98
N ILE A 187 -10.64 0.66 7.48
CA ILE A 187 -9.22 0.94 7.26
C ILE A 187 -8.52 0.91 8.63
N LYS A 188 -7.82 -0.18 8.94
CA LYS A 188 -7.11 -0.36 10.20
C LYS A 188 -5.62 -0.15 10.01
N ILE A 189 -5.08 0.94 10.56
CA ILE A 189 -3.69 1.35 10.39
C ILE A 189 -2.85 0.87 11.59
N LEU A 190 -1.68 0.31 11.35
CA LEU A 190 -0.72 -0.09 12.38
C LEU A 190 0.49 0.84 12.35
N HIS A 191 0.78 1.60 13.41
CA HIS A 191 1.82 2.64 13.36
C HIS A 191 2.67 2.76 14.63
N GLY A 192 3.97 2.99 14.48
CA GLY A 192 4.85 3.34 15.59
C GLY A 192 4.76 4.82 15.94
N ASP A 193 4.77 5.15 17.24
CA ASP A 193 4.63 6.53 17.74
C ASP A 193 5.83 7.45 17.46
N ILE A 194 7.04 6.88 17.37
CA ILE A 194 8.30 7.61 17.15
C ILE A 194 8.91 7.32 15.77
N ASP A 195 8.10 6.92 14.81
CA ASP A 195 8.49 6.79 13.41
C ASP A 195 8.89 8.18 12.86
N ASP A 196 10.17 8.36 12.54
CA ASP A 196 10.73 9.56 11.93
C ASP A 196 10.97 9.42 10.42
N TYR A 197 10.52 8.31 9.82
CA TYR A 197 10.57 8.02 8.39
C TYR A 197 9.24 8.41 7.72
N THR A 198 8.13 7.94 8.29
CA THR A 198 6.76 8.30 7.91
C THR A 198 6.01 8.75 9.15
N PRO A 199 6.15 10.02 9.58
CA PRO A 199 5.67 10.46 10.87
C PRO A 199 4.17 10.24 11.14
N ILE A 200 3.84 9.73 12.33
CA ILE A 200 2.48 9.34 12.72
C ILE A 200 1.47 10.50 12.72
N ASN A 201 1.94 11.75 12.86
CA ASN A 201 1.08 12.93 12.75
C ASN A 201 0.42 13.04 11.36
N LEU A 202 1.02 12.47 10.31
CA LEU A 202 0.40 12.40 8.99
C LEU A 202 -0.80 11.46 8.99
N VAL A 203 -0.75 10.35 9.74
CA VAL A 203 -1.88 9.42 9.92
C VAL A 203 -2.99 10.09 10.70
N HIS A 204 -2.69 10.66 11.88
CA HIS A 204 -3.68 11.37 12.68
C HIS A 204 -4.32 12.52 11.90
N GLY A 205 -3.52 13.31 11.20
CA GLY A 205 -4.02 14.40 10.37
C GLY A 205 -4.80 13.93 9.15
N LEU A 206 -4.68 12.68 8.69
CA LEU A 206 -5.52 12.13 7.63
C LEU A 206 -6.85 11.66 8.22
N ILE A 207 -6.83 10.94 9.33
CA ILE A 207 -8.04 10.51 10.06
C ILE A 207 -8.91 11.72 10.39
N ASP A 208 -8.33 12.80 10.93
CA ASP A 208 -9.07 14.02 11.23
C ASP A 208 -9.64 14.69 9.96
N TYR A 209 -8.89 14.64 8.86
CA TYR A 209 -9.27 15.21 7.58
C TYR A 209 -10.42 14.45 6.90
N THR A 210 -10.50 13.13 7.11
CA THR A 210 -11.47 12.23 6.46
C THR A 210 -12.56 11.71 7.41
N LYS A 211 -12.62 12.19 8.65
CA LYS A 211 -13.47 11.63 9.73
C LYS A 211 -14.96 11.47 9.42
N GLU A 212 -15.52 12.31 8.54
CA GLU A 212 -16.93 12.25 8.14
C GLU A 212 -17.16 11.37 6.90
N TYR A 213 -16.07 10.86 6.30
CA TYR A 213 -16.05 10.26 4.96
C TYR A 213 -15.44 8.86 4.93
N ALA A 214 -14.65 8.46 5.93
CA ALA A 214 -13.96 7.17 5.96
C ALA A 214 -13.96 6.55 7.37
N ASP A 215 -14.06 5.22 7.43
CA ASP A 215 -13.86 4.43 8.65
C ASP A 215 -12.36 4.11 8.81
N MET A 216 -11.61 5.08 9.33
CA MET A 216 -10.16 4.95 9.57
C MET A 216 -9.82 4.95 11.05
N GLU A 217 -9.11 3.92 11.49
CA GLU A 217 -8.59 3.83 12.85
C GLU A 217 -7.09 3.48 12.84
N VAL A 218 -6.36 3.96 13.85
CA VAL A 218 -4.94 3.64 14.03
C VAL A 218 -4.69 2.96 15.37
N ILE A 219 -3.97 1.84 15.33
CA ILE A 219 -3.35 1.21 16.50
C ILE A 219 -1.93 1.74 16.60
N VAL A 220 -1.67 2.46 17.69
CA VAL A 220 -0.37 3.06 17.98
C VAL A 220 0.47 2.13 18.85
N TYR A 221 1.70 1.91 18.43
CA TYR A 221 2.68 1.14 19.18
C TYR A 221 3.73 2.06 19.79
N GLU A 222 3.83 2.03 21.11
CA GLU A 222 4.75 2.88 21.88
C GLU A 222 6.23 2.53 21.60
N ASN A 223 7.08 3.54 21.66
CA ASN A 223 8.53 3.45 21.46
C ASN A 223 8.92 2.64 20.20
N SER A 224 8.18 2.84 19.11
CA SER A 224 8.32 2.06 17.89
C SER A 224 8.62 2.95 16.69
N HIS A 225 9.73 2.67 16.00
CA HIS A 225 10.15 3.36 14.78
C HIS A 225 9.54 2.72 13.53
N HIS A 226 9.89 3.23 12.35
CA HIS A 226 9.59 2.57 11.08
C HIS A 226 10.09 1.11 11.08
N SER A 227 9.33 0.19 10.47
CA SER A 227 9.68 -1.25 10.44
C SER A 227 9.81 -1.89 11.84
N PHE A 228 8.99 -1.46 12.80
CA PHE A 228 8.96 -1.98 14.17
C PHE A 228 8.64 -3.49 14.28
N ASP A 229 8.04 -4.05 13.23
CA ASP A 229 7.74 -5.47 13.02
C ASP A 229 8.96 -6.28 12.54
N SER A 230 10.07 -5.61 12.23
CA SER A 230 11.33 -6.25 11.83
C SER A 230 12.05 -6.94 13.00
N MET A 231 12.92 -7.90 12.69
CA MET A 231 13.92 -8.41 13.64
C MET A 231 15.26 -7.68 13.55
N GLU A 232 15.43 -6.82 12.54
CA GLU A 232 16.64 -6.02 12.38
C GLU A 232 16.77 -5.01 13.53
N PRO A 233 17.97 -4.72 14.03
CA PRO A 233 18.16 -3.69 15.04
C PRO A 233 17.80 -2.30 14.50
N ILE A 234 17.39 -1.40 15.39
CA ILE A 234 17.18 0.02 15.04
C ILE A 234 18.48 0.57 14.44
N THR A 235 18.36 1.11 13.23
CA THR A 235 19.47 1.59 12.41
C THR A 235 19.13 2.96 11.84
N TRP A 236 20.08 3.89 11.89
CA TRP A 236 20.00 5.17 11.20
C TRP A 236 20.38 5.01 9.72
N SER A 237 19.48 5.37 8.80
CA SER A 237 19.78 5.47 7.37
C SER A 237 19.96 6.93 6.98
N PRO A 238 21.18 7.41 6.70
CA PRO A 238 21.43 8.82 6.39
C PRO A 238 20.84 9.28 5.05
N ASN A 239 20.59 8.35 4.11
CA ASN A 239 20.12 8.64 2.76
C ASN A 239 18.62 8.32 2.56
N ALA A 240 17.93 7.84 3.59
CA ALA A 240 16.51 7.57 3.53
C ALA A 240 15.72 8.85 3.20
N ILE A 241 14.98 8.85 2.09
CA ILE A 241 14.04 9.93 1.77
C ILE A 241 12.82 9.78 2.67
N LYS A 242 12.68 10.69 3.64
CA LYS A 242 11.60 10.65 4.64
C LYS A 242 10.53 11.71 4.39
N LEU A 243 9.42 11.57 5.11
CA LEU A 243 8.41 12.61 5.23
C LEU A 243 8.65 13.44 6.50
N ASP A 244 8.20 14.69 6.47
CA ASP A 244 8.08 15.54 7.65
C ASP A 244 6.59 15.80 7.93
N SER A 245 6.22 17.01 8.35
CA SER A 245 4.83 17.41 8.58
C SER A 245 4.09 17.93 7.33
N ARG A 246 4.79 18.11 6.20
CA ARG A 246 4.18 18.61 4.96
C ARG A 246 3.31 17.55 4.31
N THR A 247 2.22 18.02 3.72
CA THR A 247 1.25 17.20 2.99
C THR A 247 1.23 17.55 1.51
N VAL A 248 0.83 16.59 0.69
CA VAL A 248 0.56 16.77 -0.74
C VAL A 248 -0.94 16.89 -0.94
N GLN A 249 -1.40 17.93 -1.61
CA GLN A 249 -2.80 18.12 -1.96
C GLN A 249 -3.08 17.54 -3.35
N ILE A 250 -4.30 17.06 -3.56
CA ILE A 250 -4.82 16.69 -4.88
C ILE A 250 -6.13 17.44 -5.10
N ASP A 251 -6.17 18.34 -6.08
CA ASP A 251 -7.39 19.09 -6.37
C ASP A 251 -8.44 18.25 -7.13
N ILE A 252 -9.63 18.83 -7.35
CA ILE A 252 -10.74 18.16 -8.05
C ILE A 252 -10.42 17.77 -9.50
N ASP A 253 -9.46 18.46 -10.12
CA ASP A 253 -8.99 18.19 -11.49
C ASP A 253 -7.87 17.14 -11.51
N GLY A 254 -7.47 16.61 -10.34
CA GLY A 254 -6.44 15.60 -10.19
C GLY A 254 -5.02 16.15 -10.21
N ASN A 255 -4.82 17.46 -10.06
CA ASN A 255 -3.48 18.04 -9.96
C ASN A 255 -2.93 17.91 -8.54
N MET A 256 -1.70 17.43 -8.45
CA MET A 256 -0.96 17.21 -7.23
C MET A 256 0.00 18.37 -6.97
N TRP A 257 0.03 18.86 -5.73
CA TRP A 257 0.96 19.93 -5.33
C TRP A 257 1.28 19.88 -3.83
N GLY A 258 2.44 20.40 -3.45
CA GLY A 258 2.85 20.58 -2.07
C GLY A 258 3.15 22.05 -1.77
N GLU A 259 3.11 22.45 -0.49
CA GLU A 259 3.64 23.74 -0.06
C GLU A 259 5.09 23.60 0.38
N ILE A 260 5.99 24.36 -0.26
CA ILE A 260 7.39 24.46 0.18
C ILE A 260 7.58 25.55 1.23
N GLU A 261 6.79 26.62 1.11
CA GLU A 261 6.65 27.73 2.04
C GLU A 261 5.17 28.13 2.04
N LYS A 262 4.71 28.79 3.10
CA LYS A 262 3.30 29.19 3.21
C LYS A 262 2.84 29.97 1.97
N GLY A 263 1.87 29.43 1.25
CA GLY A 263 1.32 30.02 0.03
C GLY A 263 2.17 29.87 -1.24
N LYS A 264 3.33 29.21 -1.16
CA LYS A 264 4.16 28.88 -2.32
C LYS A 264 4.06 27.39 -2.63
N LYS A 265 3.34 27.09 -3.71
CA LYS A 265 3.09 25.72 -4.18
C LYS A 265 4.17 25.25 -5.14
N ILE A 266 4.48 23.96 -5.09
CA ILE A 266 5.25 23.23 -6.11
C ILE A 266 4.36 22.13 -6.68
N PRO A 267 4.25 21.99 -8.02
CA PRO A 267 3.53 20.87 -8.61
C PRO A 267 4.27 19.56 -8.36
N LEU A 268 3.54 18.45 -8.44
CA LEU A 268 4.02 17.10 -8.17
C LEU A 268 3.45 16.07 -9.16
N ASN A 269 2.98 16.52 -10.32
CA ASN A 269 2.33 15.65 -11.30
C ASN A 269 3.35 14.81 -12.07
N GLU A 270 4.50 15.40 -12.40
CA GLU A 270 5.47 14.85 -13.33
C GLU A 270 6.80 14.46 -12.65
N PRO A 271 7.61 13.55 -13.23
CA PRO A 271 8.86 13.10 -12.62
C PRO A 271 9.85 14.21 -12.28
N VAL A 272 9.97 15.21 -13.16
CA VAL A 272 10.85 16.37 -12.93
C VAL A 272 10.36 17.20 -11.74
N GLU A 273 9.04 17.31 -11.56
CA GLU A 273 8.43 18.08 -10.49
C GLU A 273 8.62 17.39 -9.14
N ARG A 274 8.37 16.07 -9.03
CA ARG A 274 8.64 15.31 -7.81
C ARG A 274 10.12 15.37 -7.43
N LYS A 275 11.02 15.26 -8.41
CA LYS A 275 12.47 15.38 -8.19
C LYS A 275 12.85 16.75 -7.63
N LEU A 276 12.30 17.84 -8.19
CA LEU A 276 12.50 19.19 -7.67
C LEU A 276 11.96 19.30 -6.24
N ALA A 277 10.79 18.74 -5.95
CA ALA A 277 10.23 18.75 -4.61
C ALA A 277 11.12 18.03 -3.59
N PHE A 278 11.71 16.89 -3.93
CA PHE A 278 12.70 16.22 -3.06
C PHE A 278 13.93 17.09 -2.82
N GLN A 279 14.45 17.74 -3.87
CA GLN A 279 15.59 18.66 -3.75
C GLN A 279 15.28 19.88 -2.88
N TYR A 280 14.06 20.40 -2.93
CA TYR A 280 13.62 21.49 -2.06
C TYR A 280 13.37 21.01 -0.63
N ALA A 281 12.75 19.85 -0.47
CA ALA A 281 12.40 19.31 0.84
C ALA A 281 13.65 18.98 1.66
N MET A 282 14.68 18.43 1.01
CA MET A 282 15.92 17.95 1.65
C MET A 282 15.66 17.03 2.86
N ASN A 283 14.54 16.31 2.83
CA ASN A 283 14.10 15.42 3.90
C ASN A 283 14.84 14.10 3.79
N ILE A 284 16.07 14.05 4.31
CA ILE A 284 16.88 12.84 4.37
C ILE A 284 17.18 12.45 5.82
N GLY A 285 17.40 11.16 6.04
CA GLY A 285 17.82 10.64 7.34
C GLY A 285 16.66 10.19 8.21
N ALA A 286 16.54 8.89 8.47
CA ALA A 286 15.52 8.32 9.35
C ALA A 286 15.98 7.04 10.04
N HIS A 287 15.32 6.70 11.14
CA HIS A 287 15.50 5.42 11.83
C HIS A 287 14.49 4.39 11.32
N PHE A 288 14.96 3.15 11.20
CA PHE A 288 14.10 2.00 10.98
C PHE A 288 14.65 0.81 11.75
N GLY A 289 13.80 -0.14 12.11
CA GLY A 289 14.18 -1.38 12.74
C GLY A 289 13.18 -1.84 13.80
N GLY A 290 13.40 -3.07 14.23
CA GLY A 290 12.50 -3.81 15.09
C GLY A 290 12.43 -3.31 16.52
N ASN A 291 11.25 -3.45 17.11
CA ASN A 291 11.06 -3.44 18.55
C ASN A 291 10.55 -4.82 18.98
N LYS A 292 11.30 -5.53 19.82
CA LYS A 292 11.02 -6.93 20.18
C LYS A 292 9.64 -7.13 20.82
N ILE A 293 9.19 -6.18 21.65
CA ILE A 293 7.90 -6.23 22.31
C ILE A 293 6.80 -5.97 21.28
N THR A 294 6.94 -4.88 20.53
CA THR A 294 5.98 -4.46 19.52
C THR A 294 5.83 -5.50 18.41
N ARG A 295 6.92 -6.09 17.95
CA ARG A 295 6.92 -7.09 16.87
C ARG A 295 6.00 -8.26 17.17
N SER A 296 6.09 -8.84 18.37
CA SER A 296 5.21 -9.97 18.72
C SER A 296 3.74 -9.53 18.74
N ARG A 297 3.48 -8.31 19.21
CA ARG A 297 2.13 -7.75 19.27
C ARG A 297 1.56 -7.47 17.88
N VAL A 298 2.28 -6.77 17.00
CA VAL A 298 1.80 -6.44 15.65
C VAL A 298 1.57 -7.67 14.77
N MET A 299 2.38 -8.73 14.95
CA MET A 299 2.14 -10.00 14.27
C MET A 299 0.79 -10.60 14.65
N GLU A 300 0.44 -10.55 15.93
CA GLU A 300 -0.83 -11.02 16.46
C GLU A 300 -1.99 -10.09 16.07
N ASP A 301 -1.83 -8.78 16.27
CA ASP A 301 -2.83 -7.76 15.95
C ASP A 301 -3.17 -7.80 14.46
N SER A 302 -2.18 -7.85 13.55
CA SER A 302 -2.43 -7.92 12.10
C SER A 302 -3.26 -9.14 11.69
N LYS A 303 -3.00 -10.30 12.32
CA LYS A 303 -3.73 -11.55 12.06
C LYS A 303 -5.15 -11.46 12.60
N ASN A 304 -5.31 -11.00 13.85
CA ASN A 304 -6.62 -10.92 14.51
C ASN A 304 -7.52 -9.88 13.86
N ILE A 305 -6.96 -8.75 13.42
CA ILE A 305 -7.68 -7.74 12.65
C ILE A 305 -8.22 -8.35 11.36
N LEU A 306 -7.42 -9.09 10.59
CA LEU A 306 -7.92 -9.71 9.36
C LEU A 306 -8.99 -10.79 9.63
N ILE A 307 -8.83 -11.58 10.68
CA ILE A 307 -9.85 -12.55 11.13
C ILE A 307 -11.18 -11.83 11.43
N GLU A 308 -11.12 -10.73 12.17
CA GLU A 308 -12.29 -9.91 12.50
C GLU A 308 -12.93 -9.31 11.25
N LEU A 309 -12.13 -8.67 10.38
CA LEU A 309 -12.58 -8.04 9.14
C LEU A 309 -13.23 -9.02 8.18
N PHE A 310 -12.74 -10.27 8.15
CA PHE A 310 -13.33 -11.33 7.32
C PHE A 310 -14.43 -12.13 8.02
N ASN A 311 -14.63 -11.95 9.32
CA ASN A 311 -15.59 -12.69 10.14
C ASN A 311 -15.43 -14.22 9.96
N ILE A 312 -14.24 -14.74 10.29
CA ILE A 312 -13.86 -16.17 10.21
C ILE A 312 -13.34 -16.73 11.53
#